data_AF-A6FJS9-F1
#
_entry.id   AF-A6FJS9-F1
#
_cell.length_a   1.000
_cell.length_b   1.000
_cell.length_c   1.000
_cell.angle_alpha   90.00
_cell.angle_beta   90.00
_cell.angle_gamma   90.00
#
_symmetry.space_group_name_H-M   'P 1'
#
loop_
_entity.id
_entity.type
_entity.pdbx_description
1 polymer ?
#
loop_
_entity_poly.entity_id
_entity_poly.type
_entity_poly.pdbx_seq_one_letter_code
_entity_poly.pdbx_strand_id
1 'polypeptide(L)'
;MLERSPIVAALLEDGLKRAEQDEEIGSWITTRLKLVFASSLSELEGLGISPDVVYLDPMYPHKKKSALVKKEMRVFQSLVGADLDADGLFEPAMRVATKRVVVKRPDYAEYIANAEPSMAIETKKNRFDVYIKQAMK
;
A
#
# COMPACT_ATOMS: atom_id res chain seq x y z
N MET A 1 6.35 -5.76 2.75
CA MET A 1 6.10 -4.69 1.76
C MET A 1 6.47 -5.24 0.40
N LEU A 2 5.63 -5.01 -0.61
CA LEU A 2 5.93 -5.32 -2.00
C LEU A 2 6.06 -3.98 -2.72
N GLU A 3 7.13 -3.81 -3.49
CA GLU A 3 7.38 -2.60 -4.28
C GLU A 3 7.87 -2.99 -5.67
N ARG A 4 7.26 -2.42 -6.70
CA ARG A 4 7.55 -2.71 -8.12
C ARG A 4 8.52 -1.72 -8.75
N SER A 5 8.57 -0.50 -8.23
CA SER A 5 9.46 0.54 -8.71
C SER A 5 10.87 0.26 -8.20
N PRO A 6 11.85 0.01 -9.09
CA PRO A 6 13.23 -0.28 -8.66
C PRO A 6 13.84 0.87 -7.87
N ILE A 7 13.47 2.11 -8.20
CA ILE A 7 13.99 3.30 -7.52
C ILE A 7 13.42 3.39 -6.10
N VAL A 8 12.10 3.19 -5.94
CA VAL A 8 11.48 3.23 -4.61
C VAL A 8 11.95 2.05 -3.76
N ALA A 9 12.11 0.86 -4.36
CA ALA A 9 12.64 -0.31 -3.67
C ALA A 9 14.07 -0.05 -3.15
N ALA A 10 14.95 0.55 -3.95
CA ALA A 10 16.29 0.93 -3.52
C ALA A 10 16.27 1.93 -2.36
N LEU A 11 15.39 2.94 -2.41
CA LEU A 11 15.22 3.90 -1.31
C LEU A 11 14.71 3.25 -0.02
N LEU A 12 13.77 2.30 -0.14
CA LEU A 12 13.25 1.54 1.00
C LEU A 12 14.30 0.60 1.59
N GLU A 13 15.08 -0.08 0.74
CA GLU A 13 16.14 -0.97 1.19
C GLU A 13 17.23 -0.21 1.98
N ASP A 14 17.65 0.95 1.48
CA ASP A 14 18.58 1.83 2.21
C ASP A 14 18.01 2.27 3.56
N GLY A 15 16.71 2.63 3.60
CA GLY A 15 16.01 2.95 4.84
C GLY A 15 16.00 1.81 5.85
N LEU A 16 15.74 0.58 5.40
CA LEU A 16 15.75 -0.61 6.24
C LEU A 16 17.14 -0.94 6.77
N LYS A 17 18.19 -0.82 5.95
CA LYS A 17 19.58 -1.02 6.36
C LYS A 17 19.99 -0.07 7.49
N ARG A 18 19.56 1.20 7.42
CA ARG A 18 19.80 2.17 8.50
C ARG A 18 18.96 1.85 9.73
N ALA A 19 17.70 1.45 9.56
CA ALA A 19 16.84 1.09 10.69
C ALA A 19 17.33 -0.16 11.45
N GLU A 20 17.97 -1.10 10.78
CA GLU A 20 18.59 -2.28 11.42
C GLU A 20 19.73 -1.89 12.38
N GLN A 21 20.41 -0.77 12.12
CA GLN A 21 21.51 -0.27 12.95
C GLN A 21 21.04 0.62 14.10
N ASP A 22 19.75 0.89 14.19
CA ASP A 22 19.17 1.73 15.25
C ASP A 22 19.11 0.97 16.59
N GLU A 23 19.56 1.62 17.66
CA GLU A 23 19.64 1.00 18.99
C GLU A 23 18.27 0.64 19.59
N GLU A 24 17.22 1.41 19.24
CA GLU A 24 15.88 1.22 19.77
C GLU A 24 15.08 0.20 18.95
N ILE A 25 15.14 0.32 17.62
CA ILE A 25 14.27 -0.48 16.73
C ILE A 25 14.97 -1.61 15.98
N GLY A 26 16.30 -1.58 15.89
CA GLY A 26 17.08 -2.51 15.06
C GLY A 26 16.82 -3.98 15.38
N SER A 27 16.65 -4.29 16.67
CA SER A 27 16.41 -5.66 17.16
C SER A 27 15.12 -6.31 16.62
N TRP A 28 14.08 -5.54 16.33
CA TRP A 28 12.79 -6.07 15.92
C TRP A 28 12.37 -5.68 14.50
N ILE A 29 12.93 -4.61 13.93
CA ILE A 29 12.50 -4.08 12.62
C ILE A 29 12.69 -5.09 11.49
N THR A 30 13.82 -5.80 11.47
CA THR A 30 14.14 -6.80 10.43
C THR A 30 13.22 -8.02 10.45
N THR A 31 12.65 -8.33 11.62
CA THR A 31 11.69 -9.44 11.77
C THR A 31 10.27 -9.04 11.35
N ARG A 32 9.88 -7.78 11.57
CA ARG A 32 8.50 -7.30 11.37
C ARG A 32 8.30 -6.59 10.03
N LEU A 33 9.35 -6.01 9.45
CA LEU A 33 9.28 -5.20 8.25
C LEU A 33 10.25 -5.72 7.18
N LYS A 34 9.74 -6.54 6.28
CA LYS A 34 10.48 -7.09 5.15
C LYS A 34 10.08 -6.42 3.84
N LEU A 35 11.06 -6.11 3.00
CA LEU A 35 10.85 -5.64 1.64
C LEU A 35 11.01 -6.79 0.66
N VAL A 36 10.07 -6.89 -0.29
CA VAL A 36 10.17 -7.77 -1.46
C VAL A 36 10.07 -6.88 -2.69
N PHE A 37 11.13 -6.88 -3.50
CA PHE A 37 11.12 -6.19 -4.78
C PHE A 37 10.37 -7.05 -5.81
N ALA A 38 9.12 -6.70 -6.08
CA ALA A 38 8.19 -7.50 -6.86
C ALA A 38 6.96 -6.67 -7.26
N SER A 39 6.33 -7.05 -8.37
CA SER A 39 5.01 -6.52 -8.72
C SER A 39 3.92 -7.24 -7.92
N SER A 40 3.17 -6.48 -7.12
CA SER A 40 2.01 -7.02 -6.38
C SER A 40 0.91 -7.58 -7.28
N LEU A 41 0.86 -7.22 -8.56
CA LEU A 41 -0.11 -7.77 -9.50
C LEU A 41 0.20 -9.21 -9.90
N SER A 42 1.47 -9.58 -10.03
CA SER A 42 1.90 -10.90 -10.50
C SER A 42 2.39 -11.80 -9.36
N GLU A 43 3.03 -11.23 -8.36
CA GLU A 43 3.78 -12.01 -7.36
C GLU A 43 3.02 -12.23 -6.05
N LEU A 44 1.95 -11.48 -5.78
CA LEU A 44 1.30 -11.49 -4.46
C LEU A 44 0.80 -12.88 -4.05
N GLU A 45 0.24 -13.65 -4.99
CA GLU A 45 -0.20 -15.03 -4.76
C GLU A 45 0.98 -16.01 -4.69
N GLY A 46 2.07 -15.74 -5.41
CA GLY A 46 3.26 -16.58 -5.47
C GLY A 46 4.13 -16.53 -4.20
N LEU A 47 3.90 -15.57 -3.29
CA LEU A 47 4.68 -15.44 -2.06
C LEU A 47 4.47 -16.57 -1.06
N GLY A 48 3.45 -17.40 -1.22
CA GLY A 48 3.18 -18.54 -0.32
C GLY A 48 2.82 -18.12 1.11
N ILE A 49 2.39 -16.86 1.31
CA ILE A 49 1.93 -16.32 2.59
C ILE A 49 0.41 -16.20 2.62
N SER A 50 -0.17 -16.25 3.82
CA SER A 50 -1.61 -16.05 4.04
C SER A 50 -1.81 -15.01 5.15
N PRO A 51 -1.56 -13.72 4.87
CA PRO A 51 -1.69 -12.66 5.87
C PRO A 51 -3.15 -12.48 6.29
N ASP A 52 -3.38 -12.12 7.54
CA ASP A 52 -4.72 -11.74 7.99
C ASP A 52 -5.24 -10.53 7.23
N VAL A 53 -4.35 -9.58 6.97
CA VAL A 53 -4.68 -8.29 6.33
C VAL A 53 -3.75 -8.03 5.15
N VAL A 54 -4.35 -7.63 4.03
CA VAL A 54 -3.62 -6.99 2.92
C VAL A 54 -3.96 -5.50 2.91
N TYR A 55 -2.95 -4.65 2.87
CA TYR A 55 -3.08 -3.20 2.80
C TYR A 55 -2.66 -2.69 1.41
N LEU A 56 -3.54 -1.91 0.78
CA LEU A 56 -3.32 -1.31 -0.53
C LEU A 56 -3.37 0.22 -0.42
N ASP A 57 -2.34 0.89 -0.94
CA ASP A 57 -2.28 2.35 -1.08
C ASP A 57 -1.63 2.71 -2.43
N PRO A 58 -2.25 2.31 -3.55
CA PRO A 58 -1.74 2.67 -4.87
C PRO A 58 -1.86 4.18 -5.09
N MET A 59 -0.94 4.75 -5.86
CA MET A 59 -0.90 6.17 -6.16
C MET A 59 -2.09 6.57 -7.04
N TYR A 60 -3.16 7.05 -6.40
CA TYR A 60 -4.38 7.46 -7.10
C TYR A 60 -4.15 8.72 -7.95
N PRO A 61 -4.75 8.81 -9.16
CA PRO A 61 -4.64 10.00 -10.00
C PRO A 61 -5.05 11.27 -9.26
N HIS A 62 -4.11 12.19 -9.08
CA HIS A 62 -4.39 13.43 -8.39
C HIS A 62 -5.22 14.38 -9.25
N LYS A 63 -6.33 14.91 -8.69
CA LYS A 63 -6.98 16.09 -9.27
C LYS A 63 -6.05 17.29 -9.16
N LYS A 64 -6.00 18.12 -10.21
CA LYS A 64 -5.27 19.40 -10.22
C LYS A 64 -5.80 20.28 -9.09
N LYS A 65 -4.98 20.53 -8.05
CA LYS A 65 -5.20 21.59 -7.06
C LYS A 65 -4.25 22.75 -7.36
N SER A 66 -4.70 23.98 -7.09
CA SER A 66 -3.90 25.21 -7.29
C SER A 66 -2.76 25.35 -6.27
N ALA A 67 -2.89 24.73 -5.10
CA ALA A 67 -1.86 24.73 -4.05
C ALA A 67 -0.85 23.60 -4.27
N LEU A 68 0.44 23.94 -4.26
CA LEU A 68 1.53 22.98 -4.35
C LEU A 68 1.52 22.04 -3.14
N VAL A 69 1.52 20.73 -3.39
CA VAL A 69 1.77 19.72 -2.35
C VAL A 69 3.20 19.85 -1.80
N LYS A 70 3.44 19.28 -0.62
CA LYS A 70 4.76 19.30 0.02
C LYS A 70 5.85 18.83 -0.95
N LYS A 71 7.06 19.38 -0.82
CA LYS A 71 8.19 19.15 -1.76
C LYS A 71 8.47 17.66 -1.97
N GLU A 72 8.44 16.88 -0.88
CA GLU A 72 8.71 15.45 -0.87
C GLU A 72 7.71 14.69 -1.75
N MET A 73 6.41 15.03 -1.63
CA MET A 73 5.36 14.42 -2.43
C MET A 73 5.46 14.77 -3.91
N ARG A 74 5.92 15.99 -4.25
CA ARG A 74 6.13 16.38 -5.66
C ARG A 74 7.24 15.54 -6.30
N VAL A 75 8.36 15.37 -5.60
CA VAL A 75 9.48 14.57 -6.08
C VAL A 75 9.05 13.12 -6.25
N PHE A 76 8.38 12.56 -5.24
CA PHE A 76 7.90 11.18 -5.28
C PHE A 76 6.89 10.94 -6.40
N GLN A 77 5.92 11.85 -6.60
CA GLN A 77 4.95 11.76 -7.69
C GLN A 77 5.61 11.85 -9.07
N SER A 78 6.61 12.72 -9.25
CA SER A 78 7.33 12.81 -10.53
C SER A 78 8.14 11.56 -10.85
N LEU A 79 8.52 10.80 -9.82
CA LEU A 79 9.31 9.58 -9.96
C LEU A 79 8.43 8.35 -10.27
N VAL A 80 7.30 8.20 -9.56
CA VAL A 80 6.47 6.99 -9.62
C VAL A 80 5.30 7.12 -10.60
N GLY A 81 4.76 8.33 -10.78
CA GLY A 81 3.55 8.53 -11.57
C GLY A 81 2.28 8.04 -10.86
N ALA A 82 1.20 7.85 -11.62
CA ALA A 82 -0.06 7.32 -11.12
C ALA A 82 -0.18 5.82 -11.47
N ASP A 83 -0.73 5.04 -10.54
CA ASP A 83 -0.97 3.61 -10.74
C ASP A 83 -2.30 3.40 -11.48
N LEU A 84 -2.26 3.43 -12.81
CA LEU A 84 -3.45 3.27 -13.66
C LEU A 84 -4.03 1.85 -13.61
N ASP A 85 -3.23 0.88 -13.19
CA ASP A 85 -3.57 -0.54 -13.04
C ASP A 85 -3.95 -0.91 -11.59
N ALA A 86 -4.14 0.09 -10.73
CA ALA A 86 -4.45 -0.10 -9.31
C ALA A 86 -5.67 -1.01 -9.06
N ASP A 87 -6.69 -0.95 -9.91
CA ASP A 87 -7.89 -1.78 -9.76
C ASP A 87 -7.59 -3.28 -9.89
N GLY A 88 -6.54 -3.63 -10.65
CA GLY A 88 -6.08 -5.03 -10.76
C GLY A 88 -5.52 -5.60 -9.46
N LEU A 89 -5.22 -4.78 -8.46
CA LEU A 89 -4.70 -5.22 -7.15
C LEU A 89 -5.78 -5.81 -6.25
N PHE A 90 -7.06 -5.46 -6.48
CA PHE A 90 -8.15 -5.80 -5.56
C PHE A 90 -8.37 -7.31 -5.47
N GLU A 91 -8.55 -7.97 -6.61
CA GLU A 91 -8.86 -9.39 -6.68
C GLU A 91 -7.73 -10.28 -6.11
N PRO A 92 -6.44 -10.09 -6.48
CA PRO A 92 -5.33 -10.80 -5.84
C PRO A 92 -5.27 -10.58 -4.32
N ALA A 93 -5.48 -9.34 -3.87
CA ALA A 93 -5.47 -9.02 -2.43
C ALA A 93 -6.60 -9.75 -1.69
N MET A 94 -7.80 -9.80 -2.28
CA MET A 94 -8.95 -10.52 -1.72
C MET A 94 -8.72 -12.02 -1.69
N ARG A 95 -7.98 -12.60 -2.64
CA ARG A 95 -7.60 -14.03 -2.59
C ARG A 95 -6.63 -14.33 -1.46
N VAL A 96 -5.57 -13.53 -1.32
CA VAL A 96 -4.46 -13.78 -0.39
C VAL A 96 -4.78 -13.43 1.06
N ALA A 97 -5.57 -12.38 1.32
CA ALA A 97 -5.95 -12.00 2.68
C ALA A 97 -6.86 -13.07 3.31
N THR A 98 -6.61 -13.47 4.56
CA THR A 98 -7.50 -14.43 5.25
C THR A 98 -8.67 -13.74 5.97
N LYS A 99 -8.53 -12.46 6.35
CA LYS A 99 -9.55 -11.73 7.14
C LYS A 99 -10.09 -10.50 6.44
N ARG A 100 -9.24 -9.63 5.94
CA ARG A 100 -9.69 -8.36 5.31
C ARG A 100 -8.67 -7.76 4.37
N VAL A 101 -9.17 -6.97 3.42
CA VAL A 101 -8.36 -6.05 2.61
C VAL A 101 -8.69 -4.63 3.04
N VAL A 102 -7.66 -3.80 3.21
CA VAL A 102 -7.80 -2.38 3.55
C VAL A 102 -7.21 -1.57 2.42
N VAL A 103 -7.99 -0.63 1.88
CA VAL A 103 -7.58 0.21 0.77
C VAL A 103 -7.64 1.66 1.18
N LYS A 104 -6.50 2.33 1.17
CA LYS A 104 -6.45 3.77 1.42
C LYS A 104 -6.85 4.51 0.15
N ARG A 105 -7.79 5.44 0.28
CA ARG A 105 -8.30 6.27 -0.80
C ARG A 105 -8.40 7.74 -0.36
N PRO A 106 -8.19 8.71 -1.27
CA PRO A 106 -8.69 10.06 -1.06
C PRO A 106 -10.21 10.05 -0.81
N ASP A 107 -10.71 11.00 -0.02
CA ASP A 107 -12.15 11.15 0.29
C ASP A 107 -13.05 11.16 -0.96
N TYR A 108 -12.60 11.80 -2.05
CA TYR A 108 -13.33 11.92 -3.32
C TYR A 108 -13.10 10.79 -4.33
N ALA A 109 -12.17 9.86 -4.07
CA ALA A 109 -11.84 8.82 -5.03
C ALA A 109 -12.94 7.77 -5.12
N GLU A 110 -13.10 7.12 -6.27
CA GLU A 110 -14.00 5.96 -6.38
C GLU A 110 -13.43 4.76 -5.61
N TYR A 111 -14.29 3.78 -5.32
CA TYR A 111 -13.85 2.54 -4.69
C TYR A 111 -12.96 1.73 -5.65
N ILE A 112 -12.02 0.97 -5.09
CA ILE A 112 -11.14 0.12 -5.93
C ILE A 112 -11.97 -0.92 -6.68
N ALA A 113 -11.69 -1.07 -7.97
CA ALA A 113 -12.42 -1.98 -8.85
C ALA A 113 -13.95 -1.80 -8.79
N ASN A 114 -14.45 -0.61 -8.44
CA ASN A 114 -15.87 -0.31 -8.19
C ASN A 114 -16.55 -1.22 -7.14
N ALA A 115 -15.76 -1.85 -6.26
CA ALA A 115 -16.27 -2.72 -5.21
C ALA A 115 -16.67 -1.89 -3.98
N GLU A 116 -17.90 -2.02 -3.49
CA GLU A 116 -18.33 -1.34 -2.27
C GLU A 116 -17.69 -1.98 -1.02
N PRO A 117 -17.04 -1.20 -0.13
CA PRO A 117 -16.44 -1.75 1.07
C PRO A 117 -17.49 -2.13 2.11
N SER A 118 -17.17 -3.11 2.97
CA SER A 118 -18.05 -3.50 4.09
C SER A 118 -18.21 -2.38 5.11
N MET A 119 -17.16 -1.58 5.29
CA MET A 119 -17.17 -0.34 6.07
C MET A 119 -16.04 0.57 5.60
N ALA A 120 -16.13 1.86 5.91
CA ALA A 120 -15.05 2.81 5.69
C ALA A 120 -14.65 3.49 7.00
N ILE A 121 -13.34 3.72 7.19
CA ILE A 121 -12.83 4.57 8.27
C ILE A 121 -12.46 5.92 7.66
N GLU A 122 -13.24 6.94 7.95
CA GLU A 122 -13.07 8.28 7.37
C GLU A 122 -12.12 9.15 8.20
N THR A 123 -11.32 9.95 7.50
CA THR A 123 -10.46 10.99 8.06
C THR A 123 -10.63 12.28 7.27
N LYS A 124 -10.04 13.39 7.73
CA LYS A 124 -10.25 14.73 7.13
C LYS A 124 -9.98 14.84 5.61
N LYS A 125 -9.12 14.00 5.03
CA LYS A 125 -8.73 14.08 3.60
C LYS A 125 -8.64 12.72 2.89
N ASN A 126 -8.80 11.64 3.63
CA ASN A 126 -8.66 10.27 3.13
C ASN A 126 -9.70 9.39 3.83
N ARG A 127 -9.96 8.23 3.27
CA ARG A 127 -10.68 7.14 3.91
C ARG A 127 -9.94 5.83 3.74
N PHE A 128 -10.26 4.88 4.59
CA PHE A 128 -9.78 3.51 4.49
C PHE A 128 -10.98 2.61 4.24
N ASP A 129 -11.11 2.13 3.01
CA ASP A 129 -12.15 1.20 2.58
C ASP A 129 -11.77 -0.19 3.09
N VAL A 130 -12.63 -0.82 3.89
CA VAL A 130 -12.37 -2.12 4.54
C VAL A 130 -13.31 -3.19 3.97
N TYR A 131 -12.71 -4.21 3.36
CA TYR A 131 -13.41 -5.36 2.77
C TYR A 131 -13.23 -6.57 3.69
N ILE A 132 -14.30 -6.97 4.38
CA ILE A 132 -14.24 -8.02 5.41
C ILE A 132 -14.56 -9.38 4.78
N LYS A 133 -13.63 -10.34 4.89
CA LYS A 133 -13.85 -11.76 4.58
C LYS A 133 -14.27 -12.56 5.82
N GLN A 134 -13.67 -12.23 6.96
CA GLN A 134 -13.93 -12.91 8.23
C GLN A 134 -13.64 -11.98 9.41
N ALA A 135 -14.34 -12.20 10.54
CA ALA A 135 -14.05 -11.52 11.79
C ALA A 135 -12.61 -11.80 12.27
N MET A 136 -11.99 -10.80 12.91
CA MET A 136 -10.74 -11.01 13.65
C MET A 136 -11.07 -11.75 14.93
N LYS A 137 -10.38 -12.87 15.16
CA LYS A 137 -10.44 -13.62 16.40
C LYS A 137 -9.32 -13.18 17.32
#